data_AF-A0A1G8ADL1-F1
#
_entry.id   AF-A0A1G8ADL1-F1
#
_cell.length_a   1.000
_cell.length_b   1.000
_cell.length_c   1.000
_cell.angle_alpha   90.00
_cell.angle_beta   90.00
_cell.angle_gamma   90.00
#
_symmetry.space_group_name_H-M   'P 1'
#
loop_
_entity.id
_entity.type
_entity.pdbx_description
1 polymer ?
#
loop_
_entity_poly.entity_id
_entity_poly.type
_entity_poly.pdbx_seq_one_letter_code
_entity_poly.pdbx_strand_id
1 'polypeptide(L)'
;MVPIILNNEQFGRLFVDFRKSATRIETLPVYTVEEEREPIEHYRSGRPLPAGRNEEWAANIRRSVAAGKYMGRVHIIDHELTPYLRFEIDWYYRVNSAAGEDIRFIYREDVPDLYYTDTWLFDEAVVVDLSYTPEGELLYINRNDHPERLWHARRAWREFHARSFPLEQLLAELPGRPCESGNRSWTTKPFARNS
;
A
#
# COMPACT_ATOMS: atom_id res chain seq x y z
N MET A 1 -28.78 -8.02 -6.66
CA MET A 1 -28.62 -6.57 -6.90
C MET A 1 -27.54 -6.42 -7.98
N VAL A 2 -27.72 -5.50 -8.94
CA VAL A 2 -26.76 -5.30 -10.05
C VAL A 2 -25.53 -4.54 -9.53
N PRO A 3 -24.30 -4.90 -9.91
CA PRO A 3 -23.09 -4.15 -9.53
C PRO A 3 -23.16 -2.70 -10.03
N ILE A 4 -22.76 -1.76 -9.18
CA ILE A 4 -22.66 -0.34 -9.54
C ILE A 4 -21.20 -0.04 -9.85
N ILE A 5 -20.87 -0.06 -11.15
CA ILE A 5 -19.51 0.26 -11.60
C ILE A 5 -19.28 1.76 -11.48
N LEU A 6 -18.23 2.13 -10.75
CA LEU A 6 -17.80 3.52 -10.58
C LEU A 6 -16.74 3.87 -11.61
N ASN A 7 -16.84 5.08 -12.16
CA ASN A 7 -15.72 5.69 -12.86
C ASN A 7 -14.77 6.40 -11.87
N ASN A 8 -13.63 6.89 -12.36
CA ASN A 8 -12.60 7.53 -11.53
C ASN A 8 -13.10 8.77 -10.78
N GLU A 9 -14.00 9.56 -11.38
CA GLU A 9 -14.55 10.75 -10.73
C GLU A 9 -15.49 10.37 -9.58
N GLN A 10 -16.39 9.41 -9.81
CA GLN A 10 -17.32 8.90 -8.81
C GLN A 10 -16.56 8.24 -7.64
N PHE A 11 -15.51 7.49 -7.94
CA PHE A 11 -14.65 6.90 -6.92
C PHE A 11 -13.87 7.97 -6.14
N GLY A 12 -13.27 8.94 -6.84
CA GLY A 12 -12.55 10.07 -6.24
C GLY A 12 -13.39 10.90 -5.27
N ARG A 13 -14.67 11.14 -5.59
CA ARG A 13 -15.60 11.88 -4.71
C ARG A 13 -15.77 11.24 -3.32
N LEU A 14 -15.67 9.91 -3.21
CA LEU A 14 -15.78 9.22 -1.92
C LEU A 14 -14.68 9.66 -0.92
N PHE A 15 -13.49 9.98 -1.44
CA PHE A 15 -12.37 10.48 -0.63
C PHE A 15 -12.50 11.96 -0.23
N VAL A 16 -13.51 12.65 -0.75
CA VAL A 16 -13.88 14.00 -0.34
C VAL A 16 -15.05 13.95 0.65
N ASP A 17 -16.03 13.09 0.36
CA ASP A 17 -17.33 13.09 1.03
C ASP A 17 -17.39 12.28 2.33
N PHE A 18 -16.45 11.35 2.56
CA PHE A 18 -16.43 10.54 3.78
C PHE A 18 -16.31 11.40 5.05
N ARG A 19 -16.89 10.95 6.15
CA ARG A 19 -17.10 11.78 7.36
C ARG A 19 -16.30 11.33 8.57
N LYS A 20 -16.02 10.04 8.67
CA LYS A 20 -15.40 9.38 9.82
C LYS A 20 -14.17 8.60 9.42
N SER A 21 -14.29 7.73 8.42
CA SER A 21 -13.20 6.82 8.06
C SER A 21 -13.17 6.47 6.58
N ALA A 22 -11.96 6.29 6.04
CA ALA A 22 -11.73 5.63 4.77
C ALA A 22 -10.66 4.55 4.99
N THR A 23 -11.04 3.28 4.87
CA THR A 23 -10.14 2.16 5.19
C THR A 23 -9.93 1.23 4.01
N ARG A 24 -8.70 0.74 3.87
CA ARG A 24 -8.25 -0.03 2.70
C ARG A 24 -7.78 -1.42 3.11
N ILE A 25 -8.24 -2.44 2.39
CA ILE A 25 -7.70 -3.81 2.45
C ILE A 25 -7.06 -4.11 1.10
N GLU A 26 -5.77 -4.43 1.11
CA GLU A 26 -4.97 -4.81 -0.07
C GLU A 26 -4.55 -6.27 0.02
N THR A 27 -4.82 -7.03 -1.04
CA THR A 27 -4.71 -8.48 -1.05
C THR A 27 -3.63 -9.00 -2.00
N LEU A 28 -3.20 -8.17 -2.97
CA LEU A 28 -2.27 -8.57 -4.02
C LEU A 28 -0.82 -8.20 -3.68
N PRO A 29 0.15 -9.03 -4.11
CA PRO A 29 1.57 -8.72 -3.96
C PRO A 29 2.09 -7.70 -4.99
N VAL A 30 1.32 -7.47 -6.07
CA VAL A 30 1.64 -6.54 -7.17
C VAL A 30 0.32 -5.97 -7.70
N TYR A 31 0.27 -4.65 -7.89
CA TYR A 31 -0.76 -3.97 -8.67
C TYR A 31 -0.12 -3.39 -9.93
N THR A 32 -0.63 -3.78 -11.10
CA THR A 32 -0.12 -3.34 -12.39
C THR A 32 -0.89 -2.10 -12.82
N VAL A 33 -0.23 -0.95 -12.70
CA VAL A 33 -0.73 0.36 -13.11
C VAL A 33 0.19 0.87 -14.21
N GLU A 34 -0.35 1.12 -15.40
CA GLU A 34 0.47 1.45 -16.58
C GLU A 34 1.26 2.75 -16.36
N GLU A 35 0.67 3.72 -15.65
CA GLU A 35 1.30 4.99 -15.26
C GLU A 35 2.48 4.80 -14.29
N GLU A 36 2.62 3.64 -13.65
CA GLU A 36 3.73 3.32 -12.75
C GLU A 36 4.93 2.67 -13.45
N ARG A 37 4.82 2.31 -14.74
CA ARG A 37 5.91 1.66 -15.48
C ARG A 37 7.20 2.48 -15.44
N GLU A 38 7.13 3.77 -15.79
CA GLU A 38 8.30 4.67 -15.74
C GLU A 38 8.77 4.93 -14.29
N PRO A 39 7.90 5.26 -13.31
CA PRO A 39 8.26 5.33 -11.89
C PRO A 39 9.01 4.11 -11.35
N ILE A 40 8.56 2.89 -11.69
CA ILE A 40 9.20 1.65 -11.24
C ILE A 40 10.62 1.54 -11.81
N GLU A 41 10.84 1.88 -13.09
CA GLU A 41 12.17 1.87 -13.69
C GLU A 41 13.09 2.94 -13.09
N HIS A 42 12.55 4.12 -12.77
CA HIS A 42 13.30 5.13 -12.02
C HIS A 42 13.71 4.64 -10.63
N TYR A 43 12.81 3.99 -9.91
CA TYR A 43 13.13 3.40 -8.61
C TYR A 43 14.21 2.31 -8.71
N ARG A 44 14.06 1.40 -9.69
CA ARG A 44 15.03 0.31 -9.93
C ARG A 44 16.42 0.82 -10.29
N SER A 45 16.51 1.94 -10.98
CA SER A 45 17.79 2.61 -11.29
C SER A 45 18.38 3.41 -10.12
N GLY A 46 17.77 3.36 -8.93
CA GLY A 46 18.27 4.03 -7.73
C GLY A 46 18.00 5.53 -7.70
N ARG A 47 17.14 6.05 -8.58
CA ARG A 47 16.76 7.47 -8.54
C ARG A 47 15.94 7.79 -7.29
N PRO A 48 16.08 9.00 -6.73
CA PRO A 48 15.25 9.42 -5.61
C PRO A 48 13.78 9.55 -6.03
N LEU A 49 12.88 9.52 -5.04
CA LEU A 49 11.47 9.87 -5.23
C LEU A 49 11.37 11.25 -5.90
N PRO A 50 10.66 11.38 -7.05
CA PRO A 50 10.45 12.66 -7.69
C PRO A 50 9.70 13.63 -6.76
N ALA A 51 10.14 14.89 -6.70
CA ALA A 51 9.41 15.95 -6.00
C ALA A 51 7.99 16.07 -6.56
N GLY A 52 6.99 16.34 -5.72
CA GLY A 52 5.59 16.36 -6.18
C GLY A 52 4.91 14.99 -6.22
N ARG A 53 5.66 13.88 -6.24
CA ARG A 53 5.05 12.55 -6.38
C ARG A 53 4.12 12.29 -5.20
N ASN A 54 2.87 11.96 -5.51
CA ASN A 54 1.85 11.58 -4.54
C ASN A 54 1.45 12.73 -3.57
N GLU A 55 1.87 13.97 -3.84
CA GLU A 55 1.60 15.10 -2.94
C GLU A 55 0.12 15.46 -2.85
N GLU A 56 -0.65 15.33 -3.94
CA GLU A 56 -2.10 15.60 -3.93
C GLU A 56 -2.84 14.65 -2.98
N TRP A 57 -2.55 13.36 -3.08
CA TRP A 57 -3.10 12.34 -2.20
C TRP A 57 -2.66 12.55 -0.75
N ALA A 58 -1.37 12.79 -0.53
CA ALA A 58 -0.83 13.11 0.79
C ALA A 58 -1.47 14.38 1.38
N ALA A 59 -1.78 15.39 0.56
CA ALA A 59 -2.51 16.57 0.99
C ALA A 59 -3.95 16.24 1.39
N ASN A 60 -4.60 15.30 0.69
CA ASN A 60 -5.93 14.82 1.08
C ASN A 60 -5.92 14.09 2.42
N ILE A 61 -4.92 13.24 2.65
CA ILE A 61 -4.72 12.57 3.94
C ILE A 61 -4.56 13.61 5.05
N ARG A 62 -3.62 14.57 4.88
CA ARG A 62 -3.39 15.64 5.88
C ARG A 62 -4.66 16.42 6.21
N ARG A 63 -5.43 16.82 5.20
CA ARG A 63 -6.71 17.54 5.39
C ARG A 63 -7.72 16.69 6.16
N SER A 64 -7.82 15.41 5.83
CA SER A 64 -8.76 14.48 6.47
C SER A 64 -8.41 14.25 7.94
N VAL A 65 -7.13 14.00 8.23
CA VAL A 65 -6.62 13.82 9.60
C VAL A 65 -6.78 15.10 10.42
N ALA A 66 -6.48 16.27 9.84
CA ALA A 66 -6.69 17.56 10.51
C ALA A 66 -8.18 17.84 10.83
N ALA A 67 -9.10 17.26 10.06
CA ALA A 67 -10.54 17.30 10.32
C ALA A 67 -11.02 16.22 11.31
N GLY A 68 -10.11 15.46 11.93
CA GLY A 68 -10.44 14.39 12.89
C GLY A 68 -10.96 13.11 12.24
N LYS A 69 -10.79 12.94 10.92
CA LYS A 69 -11.16 11.71 10.21
C LYS A 69 -10.01 10.71 10.24
N TYR A 70 -10.35 9.43 10.14
CA TYR A 70 -9.39 8.33 10.08
C TYR A 70 -9.16 7.88 8.63
N MET A 71 -7.90 7.71 8.24
CA MET A 71 -7.52 7.02 7.00
C MET A 71 -6.52 5.93 7.36
N GLY A 72 -6.74 4.72 6.85
CA GLY A 72 -5.85 3.62 7.14
C GLY A 72 -5.97 2.46 6.20
N ARG A 73 -4.99 1.57 6.28
CA ARG A 73 -4.78 0.47 5.34
C ARG A 73 -4.23 -0.75 6.05
N VAL A 74 -4.66 -1.91 5.61
CA VAL A 74 -3.99 -3.18 5.88
C VAL A 74 -3.64 -3.85 4.55
N HIS A 75 -2.36 -4.12 4.34
CA HIS A 75 -1.85 -4.87 3.19
C HIS A 75 -1.47 -6.29 3.61
N ILE A 76 -2.05 -7.29 2.96
CA ILE A 76 -1.66 -8.69 3.10
C ILE A 76 -0.36 -8.91 2.32
N ILE A 77 0.68 -9.35 3.01
CA ILE A 77 2.02 -9.53 2.45
C ILE A 77 2.56 -10.92 2.76
N ASP A 78 3.55 -11.34 1.98
CA ASP A 78 4.38 -12.50 2.28
C ASP A 78 5.67 -12.02 2.97
N HIS A 79 6.39 -12.91 3.66
CA HIS A 79 7.66 -12.55 4.32
C HIS A 79 8.73 -12.02 3.35
N GLU A 80 8.72 -12.52 2.11
CA GLU A 80 9.60 -12.02 1.05
C GLU A 80 8.93 -10.88 0.29
N LEU A 81 9.34 -9.64 0.57
CA LEU A 81 8.77 -8.48 -0.11
C LEU A 81 9.13 -8.48 -1.60
N THR A 82 8.11 -8.39 -2.45
CA THR A 82 8.30 -8.22 -3.89
C THR A 82 9.01 -6.90 -4.20
N PRO A 83 9.67 -6.78 -5.37
CA PRO A 83 10.23 -5.50 -5.81
C PRO A 83 9.17 -4.39 -5.90
N TYR A 84 7.93 -4.74 -6.26
CA TYR A 84 6.81 -3.82 -6.31
C TYR A 84 6.46 -3.30 -4.91
N LEU A 85 6.31 -4.19 -3.93
CA LEU A 85 5.99 -3.78 -2.55
C LEU A 85 7.08 -2.91 -1.94
N ARG A 86 8.36 -3.17 -2.25
CA ARG A 86 9.46 -2.27 -1.83
C ARG A 86 9.35 -0.88 -2.45
N PHE A 87 9.03 -0.82 -3.75
CA PHE A 87 8.73 0.42 -4.45
C PHE A 87 7.55 1.16 -3.80
N GLU A 88 6.46 0.45 -3.52
CA GLU A 88 5.25 0.99 -2.91
C GLU A 88 5.52 1.56 -1.51
N ILE A 89 6.24 0.80 -0.69
CA ILE A 89 6.68 1.23 0.64
C ILE A 89 7.48 2.53 0.56
N ASP A 90 8.49 2.55 -0.31
CA ASP A 90 9.45 3.64 -0.36
C ASP A 90 8.88 4.92 -0.98
N TRP A 91 8.03 4.80 -2.01
CA TRP A 91 7.56 5.94 -2.79
C TRP A 91 6.15 6.41 -2.41
N TYR A 92 5.36 5.58 -1.73
CA TYR A 92 3.98 5.93 -1.36
C TYR A 92 3.76 5.77 0.14
N TYR A 93 4.02 4.59 0.73
CA TYR A 93 3.63 4.37 2.12
C TYR A 93 4.37 5.26 3.11
N ARG A 94 5.66 5.48 2.91
CA ARG A 94 6.41 6.47 3.72
C ARG A 94 5.82 7.88 3.62
N VAL A 95 5.42 8.29 2.41
CA VAL A 95 4.84 9.63 2.17
C VAL A 95 3.46 9.75 2.81
N ASN A 96 2.64 8.71 2.67
CA ASN A 96 1.28 8.68 3.20
C ASN A 96 1.25 8.54 4.73
N SER A 97 2.10 7.69 5.31
CA SER A 97 2.26 7.56 6.77
C SER A 97 2.70 8.91 7.35
N ALA A 98 3.68 9.59 6.74
CA ALA A 98 4.08 10.94 7.14
C ALA A 98 2.96 11.99 6.99
N ALA A 99 1.98 11.75 6.11
CA ALA A 99 0.77 12.58 5.97
C ALA A 99 -0.33 12.24 6.99
N GLY A 100 -0.23 11.10 7.68
CA GLY A 100 -1.15 10.64 8.73
C GLY A 100 -2.01 9.42 8.40
N GLU A 101 -1.74 8.69 7.31
CA GLU A 101 -2.42 7.40 7.04
C GLU A 101 -1.88 6.32 8.00
N ASP A 102 -2.75 5.57 8.69
CA ASP A 102 -2.36 4.38 9.46
C ASP A 102 -2.11 3.21 8.50
N ILE A 103 -0.84 2.94 8.19
CA ILE A 103 -0.43 1.89 7.26
C ILE A 103 0.05 0.68 8.03
N ARG A 104 -0.61 -0.46 7.79
CA ARG A 104 -0.35 -1.70 8.50
C ARG A 104 -0.23 -2.88 7.54
N PHE A 105 0.39 -3.93 8.04
CA PHE A 105 0.68 -5.16 7.30
C PHE A 105 0.23 -6.37 8.09
N ILE A 106 -0.27 -7.39 7.39
CA ILE A 106 -0.55 -8.70 7.98
C ILE A 106 0.12 -9.76 7.10
N TYR A 107 0.83 -10.71 7.71
CA TYR A 107 1.39 -11.81 6.96
C TYR A 107 0.27 -12.75 6.49
N ARG A 108 0.42 -13.31 5.28
CA ARG A 108 -0.63 -14.09 4.62
C ARG A 108 -1.10 -15.28 5.47
N GLU A 109 -0.20 -15.91 6.21
CA GLU A 109 -0.48 -17.02 7.12
C GLU A 109 -1.25 -16.63 8.38
N ASP A 110 -1.24 -15.35 8.77
CA ASP A 110 -1.97 -14.82 9.93
C ASP A 110 -3.40 -14.35 9.57
N VAL A 111 -3.71 -14.32 8.26
CA VAL A 111 -5.03 -13.95 7.76
C VAL A 111 -6.06 -15.02 8.19
N PRO A 112 -7.07 -14.66 8.99
CA PRO A 112 -8.09 -15.62 9.41
C PRO A 112 -8.94 -16.12 8.24
N ASP A 113 -9.52 -17.31 8.40
CA ASP A 113 -10.50 -17.88 7.48
C ASP A 113 -11.82 -17.07 7.50
N LEU A 114 -11.88 -16.06 6.63
CA LEU A 114 -12.97 -15.12 6.45
C LEU A 114 -13.07 -14.77 4.97
N TYR A 115 -14.25 -14.36 4.52
CA TYR A 115 -14.40 -13.75 3.20
C TYR A 115 -13.82 -12.33 3.18
N TYR A 116 -12.93 -12.05 2.22
CA TYR A 116 -12.37 -10.73 1.97
C TYR A 116 -12.07 -10.55 0.47
N THR A 117 -11.96 -9.30 0.05
CA THR A 117 -11.52 -8.89 -1.30
C THR A 117 -10.68 -7.62 -1.17
N ASP A 118 -10.06 -7.22 -2.28
CA ASP A 118 -9.48 -5.89 -2.41
C ASP A 118 -10.59 -4.81 -2.28
N THR A 119 -10.53 -4.02 -1.20
CA THR A 119 -11.68 -3.20 -0.78
C THR A 119 -11.28 -1.85 -0.20
N TRP A 120 -12.04 -0.81 -0.53
CA TRP A 120 -12.20 0.39 0.29
C TRP A 120 -13.53 0.36 1.06
N LEU A 121 -13.48 0.71 2.35
CA LEU A 121 -14.64 0.84 3.22
C LEU A 121 -14.71 2.27 3.76
N PHE A 122 -15.74 3.02 3.37
CA PHE A 122 -15.94 4.40 3.81
C PHE A 122 -17.02 4.47 4.88
N ASP A 123 -16.74 5.17 5.97
CA ASP A 123 -17.62 5.42 7.12
C ASP A 123 -18.24 4.14 7.71
N GLU A 124 -17.54 3.02 7.55
CA GLU A 124 -18.05 1.68 7.80
C GLU A 124 -19.40 1.41 7.10
N ALA A 125 -19.78 2.11 6.04
CA ALA A 125 -21.12 2.06 5.47
C ALA A 125 -21.13 1.83 3.96
N VAL A 126 -20.11 2.30 3.24
CA VAL A 126 -20.00 2.15 1.79
C VAL A 126 -18.83 1.24 1.47
N VAL A 127 -19.11 0.11 0.82
CA VAL A 127 -18.09 -0.82 0.32
C VAL A 127 -17.82 -0.52 -1.14
N VAL A 128 -16.54 -0.41 -1.49
CA VAL A 128 -16.07 -0.35 -2.86
C VAL A 128 -15.06 -1.48 -3.07
N ASP A 129 -15.44 -2.47 -3.86
CA ASP A 129 -14.60 -3.60 -4.25
C ASP A 129 -13.80 -3.23 -5.50
N LEU A 130 -12.50 -3.48 -5.47
CA LEU A 130 -11.61 -3.31 -6.63
C LEU A 130 -11.30 -4.70 -7.18
N SER A 131 -11.65 -4.93 -8.44
CA SER A 131 -11.41 -6.21 -9.11
C SER A 131 -10.21 -6.10 -10.03
N TYR A 132 -9.30 -7.06 -9.91
CA TYR A 132 -8.05 -7.08 -10.64
C TYR A 132 -7.90 -8.40 -11.42
N THR A 133 -7.07 -8.38 -12.47
CA THR A 133 -6.56 -9.61 -13.09
C THR A 133 -5.57 -10.31 -12.14
N PRO A 134 -5.23 -11.60 -12.39
CA PRO A 134 -4.14 -12.26 -11.67
C PRO A 134 -2.79 -11.53 -11.76
N GLU A 135 -2.57 -10.78 -12.84
CA GLU A 135 -1.39 -9.94 -13.08
C GLU A 135 -1.47 -8.57 -12.38
N GLY A 136 -2.58 -8.28 -11.68
CA GLY A 136 -2.77 -7.06 -10.90
C GLY A 136 -3.30 -5.86 -11.68
N GLU A 137 -3.77 -6.03 -12.91
CA GLU A 137 -4.39 -4.95 -13.70
C GLU A 137 -5.82 -4.69 -13.22
N LEU A 138 -6.18 -3.42 -12.99
CA LEU A 138 -7.53 -3.07 -12.52
C LEU A 138 -8.56 -3.30 -13.64
N LEU A 139 -9.53 -4.18 -13.37
CA LEU A 139 -10.64 -4.47 -14.29
C LEU A 139 -11.79 -3.48 -14.12
N TYR A 140 -12.24 -3.29 -12.88
CA TYR A 140 -13.33 -2.36 -12.55
C TYR A 140 -13.38 -2.05 -11.05
N ILE A 141 -14.04 -0.93 -10.74
CA ILE A 141 -14.34 -0.47 -9.39
C ILE A 141 -15.84 -0.65 -9.17
N ASN A 142 -16.25 -1.43 -8.19
CA ASN A 142 -17.65 -1.75 -7.93
C ASN A 142 -18.08 -1.26 -6.55
N ARG A 143 -19.04 -0.34 -6.50
CA ARG A 143 -19.76 -0.03 -5.26
C ARG A 143 -20.71 -1.17 -4.93
N ASN A 144 -20.50 -1.80 -3.78
CA ASN A 144 -21.23 -2.98 -3.36
C ASN A 144 -22.13 -2.67 -2.16
N ASP A 145 -23.39 -2.31 -2.45
CA ASP A 145 -24.37 -1.94 -1.44
C ASP A 145 -25.07 -3.18 -0.79
N HIS A 146 -24.60 -4.40 -1.06
CA HIS A 146 -25.20 -5.60 -0.47
C HIS A 146 -24.92 -5.70 1.05
N PRO A 147 -25.94 -5.86 1.91
CA PRO A 147 -25.74 -5.87 3.36
C PRO A 147 -24.77 -6.94 3.88
N GLU A 148 -24.80 -8.14 3.27
CA GLU A 148 -23.87 -9.21 3.63
C GLU A 148 -22.43 -8.86 3.25
N ARG A 149 -22.22 -8.20 2.10
CA ARG A 149 -20.89 -7.75 1.70
C ARG A 149 -20.35 -6.73 2.70
N LEU A 150 -21.20 -5.78 3.13
CA LEU A 150 -20.83 -4.80 4.16
C LEU A 150 -20.43 -5.47 5.47
N TRP A 151 -21.17 -6.49 5.90
CA TRP A 151 -20.81 -7.29 7.06
C TRP A 151 -19.43 -7.95 6.89
N HIS A 152 -19.17 -8.59 5.75
CA HIS A 152 -17.87 -9.17 5.45
C HIS A 152 -16.74 -8.12 5.48
N ALA A 153 -16.95 -6.95 4.85
CA ALA A 153 -15.92 -5.91 4.76
C ALA A 153 -15.55 -5.37 6.15
N ARG A 154 -16.56 -5.08 6.99
CA ARG A 154 -16.36 -4.63 8.37
C ARG A 154 -15.62 -5.68 9.20
N ARG A 155 -16.02 -6.95 9.06
CA ARG A 155 -15.41 -8.06 9.80
C ARG A 155 -13.96 -8.26 9.39
N ALA A 156 -13.67 -8.30 8.09
CA ALA A 156 -12.32 -8.42 7.57
C ALA A 156 -11.44 -7.26 8.04
N TRP A 157 -11.90 -6.00 7.87
CA TRP A 157 -11.16 -4.82 8.34
C TRP A 157 -10.81 -4.91 9.83
N ARG A 158 -11.78 -5.23 10.68
CA ARG A 158 -11.56 -5.31 12.13
C ARG A 158 -10.54 -6.40 12.51
N GLU A 159 -10.68 -7.60 11.93
CA GLU A 159 -9.78 -8.72 12.23
C GLU A 159 -8.38 -8.47 11.70
N PHE A 160 -8.25 -7.88 10.50
CA PHE A 160 -6.97 -7.59 9.88
C PHE A 160 -6.26 -6.46 10.62
N HIS A 161 -6.96 -5.37 10.93
CA HIS A 161 -6.40 -4.25 11.70
C HIS A 161 -5.89 -4.72 13.07
N ALA A 162 -6.66 -5.55 13.79
CA ALA A 162 -6.29 -6.06 15.10
C ALA A 162 -5.05 -7.00 15.10
N ARG A 163 -4.82 -7.74 14.01
CA ARG A 163 -3.70 -8.70 13.88
C ARG A 163 -2.49 -8.13 13.15
N SER A 164 -2.69 -7.06 12.40
CA SER A 164 -1.65 -6.40 11.63
C SER A 164 -0.64 -5.65 12.50
N PHE A 165 0.52 -5.35 11.93
CA PHE A 165 1.58 -4.55 12.54
C PHE A 165 1.86 -3.29 11.71
N PRO A 166 2.34 -2.20 12.32
CA PRO A 166 2.49 -0.92 11.63
C PRO A 166 3.72 -0.87 10.70
N LEU A 167 3.72 0.06 9.74
CA LEU A 167 4.83 0.28 8.81
C LEU A 167 6.18 0.43 9.50
N GLU A 168 6.24 1.14 10.62
CA GLU A 168 7.48 1.38 11.37
C GLU A 168 8.12 0.07 11.85
N GLN A 169 7.29 -0.92 12.20
CA GLN A 169 7.77 -2.25 12.58
C GLN A 169 8.31 -2.99 11.35
N LEU A 170 7.59 -2.99 10.22
CA LEU A 170 8.09 -3.61 8.98
C LEU A 170 9.45 -3.03 8.58
N LEU A 171 9.59 -1.71 8.67
CA LEU A 171 10.83 -1.01 8.31
C LEU A 171 12.00 -1.32 9.25
N ALA A 172 11.73 -1.66 10.52
CA ALA A 172 12.76 -2.07 11.47
C ALA A 172 13.26 -3.51 11.21
N GLU A 173 12.41 -4.36 10.65
CA GLU A 173 12.74 -5.75 10.28
C GLU A 173 13.47 -5.85 8.94
N LEU A 174 13.28 -4.87 8.04
CA LEU A 174 13.96 -4.86 6.75
C LEU A 174 15.47 -4.62 6.92
N PRO A 175 16.34 -5.49 6.38
CA PRO A 175 17.77 -5.22 6.38
C PRO A 175 18.01 -3.89 5.69
N GLY A 176 18.76 -2.99 6.36
CA GLY A 176 19.09 -1.68 5.82
C GLY A 176 19.58 -1.82 4.39
N ARG A 177 19.06 -0.99 3.47
CA ARG A 177 19.55 -0.97 2.08
C ARG A 177 21.08 -0.94 2.14
N PRO A 178 21.81 -1.74 1.34
CA PRO A 178 23.23 -1.47 1.14
C PRO A 178 23.34 -0.01 0.72
N CYS A 179 23.87 0.82 1.61
CA CYS A 179 24.28 2.14 1.26
C CYS A 179 25.52 1.93 0.39
N GLU A 180 25.35 1.93 -0.94
CA GLU A 180 26.48 2.11 -1.85
C GLU A 180 26.93 3.58 -1.80
N SER A 181 27.35 4.03 -0.62
CA SER A 181 28.26 5.17 -0.49
C SER A 181 29.67 4.59 -0.41
N GLY A 182 30.43 4.82 -1.47
CA GLY A 182 31.73 4.21 -1.72
C GLY A 182 32.74 4.35 -0.59
N ASN A 183 33.55 3.31 -0.43
CA ASN A 183 35.00 3.34 -0.62
C ASN A 183 35.58 2.02 -0.12
N ARG A 184 35.68 1.01 -0.99
CA ARG A 184 36.67 -0.05 -0.82
C ARG A 184 37.72 0.14 -1.89
N SER A 185 38.74 0.93 -1.52
CA SER A 185 40.02 0.95 -2.20
C SER A 185 40.61 -0.46 -2.19
N TRP A 186 40.53 -1.14 -3.32
CA TRP A 186 41.39 -2.29 -3.58
C TRP A 186 42.79 -1.76 -3.89
N THR A 187 43.55 -1.41 -2.85
CA THR A 187 45.00 -1.32 -2.98
C THR A 187 45.54 -2.72 -3.12
N THR A 188 45.88 -3.06 -4.36
CA THR A 188 46.82 -4.10 -4.72
C THR A 188 48.10 -3.98 -3.89
N LYS A 189 48.45 -5.03 -3.14
CA LYS A 189 49.84 -5.23 -2.69
C LYS A 189 50.48 -6.29 -3.57
N PRO A 190 51.59 -6.01 -4.27
CA PRO A 190 52.37 -7.04 -4.93
C PRO A 190 53.33 -7.71 -3.93
N PHE A 191 53.48 -9.02 -4.11
CA PHE A 191 54.64 -9.87 -3.82
C PHE A 191 55.31 -9.86 -2.43
N ALA A 192 55.41 -11.06 -1.85
CA ALA A 192 56.68 -11.56 -1.32
C ALA A 192 56.75 -13.09 -1.49
N ARG A 193 57.72 -13.55 -2.29
CA ARG A 193 58.29 -14.91 -2.24
C ARG A 193 59.18 -15.00 -0.99
N ASN A 194 59.25 -16.19 -0.41
CA ASN A 194 60.32 -16.78 0.42
C ASN A 194 59.77 -18.14 0.89
N SER A 195 60.45 -19.28 0.85
CA SER A 195 61.77 -19.73 0.37
C SER A 195 61.64 -21.22 0.07
#